data_AF-A0A9W8ERK9-F1
#
_entry.id   AF-A0A9W8ERK9-F1
#
_cell.length_a   1.000
_cell.length_b   1.000
_cell.length_c   1.000
_cell.angle_alpha   90.00
_cell.angle_beta   90.00
_cell.angle_gamma   90.00
#
_symmetry.space_group_name_H-M   'P 1'
#
loop_
_entity.id
_entity.type
_entity.pdbx_description
1 polymer ?
#
loop_
_entity_poly.entity_id
_entity_poly.type
_entity_poly.pdbx_seq_one_letter_code
_entity_poly.pdbx_strand_id
1 'polypeptide(L)'
;MASRLRLPVAAALCVWLLFLAVLGFTRILTLPLADKAQHFVGFGVLGVLVFFSFQAAIPRRKVWTLTIMAMLSACVLSEAMQRVLTTRPFEWSDVAANFMGAGAFLFVAWMADTWIVQPRAGVSGAQYWALDDTQASADFEMDDGDFDLELDDIFVASPPPESN
;
A
#
# COMPACT_ATOMS: atom_id res chain seq x y z
N MET A 1 -9.09 0.64 -16.34
CA MET A 1 -8.17 -0.26 -15.62
C MET A 1 -8.91 -0.95 -14.48
N ALA A 2 -9.23 -2.24 -14.59
CA ALA A 2 -9.86 -2.98 -13.50
C ALA A 2 -8.80 -3.41 -12.48
N SER A 3 -8.94 -3.02 -11.22
CA SER A 3 -8.05 -3.39 -10.13
C SER A 3 -8.10 -4.90 -9.90
N ARG A 4 -6.97 -5.56 -10.21
CA ARG A 4 -6.78 -7.01 -10.18
C ARG A 4 -6.25 -7.43 -8.80
N LEU A 5 -7.17 -7.57 -7.82
CA LEU A 5 -6.87 -7.98 -6.44
C LEU A 5 -7.00 -9.50 -6.27
N ARG A 6 -6.14 -10.11 -5.44
CA ARG A 6 -6.32 -11.50 -5.01
C ARG A 6 -7.47 -11.57 -4.01
N LEU A 7 -8.68 -11.86 -4.51
CA LEU A 7 -9.92 -11.86 -3.76
C LEU A 7 -9.85 -12.52 -2.36
N PRO A 8 -9.27 -13.72 -2.16
CA PRO A 8 -9.21 -14.33 -0.81
C PRO A 8 -8.31 -13.54 0.14
N VAL A 9 -7.20 -12.99 -0.33
CA VAL A 9 -6.28 -12.18 0.50
C VAL A 9 -6.91 -10.82 0.79
N ALA A 10 -7.61 -10.23 -0.18
CA ALA A 10 -8.37 -8.99 0.03
C ALA A 10 -9.49 -9.17 1.06
N ALA A 11 -10.21 -10.31 1.02
CA ALA A 11 -11.20 -10.64 2.05
C ALA A 11 -10.53 -10.78 3.44
N ALA A 12 -9.40 -11.48 3.53
CA ALA A 12 -8.62 -11.59 4.77
C ALA A 12 -8.14 -10.22 5.28
N LEU A 13 -7.70 -9.33 4.37
CA LEU A 13 -7.34 -7.95 4.69
C LEU A 13 -8.52 -7.20 5.30
N CYS A 14 -9.71 -7.26 4.69
CA CYS A 14 -10.90 -6.62 5.23
C CYS A 14 -11.27 -7.14 6.62
N VAL A 15 -11.25 -8.46 6.82
CA VAL A 15 -11.50 -9.08 8.13
C VAL A 15 -10.47 -8.63 9.15
N TRP A 16 -9.20 -8.55 8.77
CA TRP A 16 -8.12 -8.10 9.65
C TRP A 16 -8.27 -6.63 10.04
N LEU A 17 -8.65 -5.76 9.10
CA LEU A 17 -8.91 -4.34 9.37
C LEU A 17 -10.07 -4.16 10.37
N LEU A 18 -11.14 -4.94 10.23
CA LEU A 18 -12.25 -4.94 11.19
C LEU A 18 -11.78 -5.43 12.57
N PHE A 19 -10.96 -6.48 12.61
CA PHE A 19 -10.38 -6.99 13.86
C PHE A 19 -9.50 -5.93 14.55
N LEU A 20 -8.61 -5.25 13.81
CA LEU A 20 -7.78 -4.17 14.34
C LEU A 20 -8.62 -2.97 14.82
N ALA A 21 -9.70 -2.64 14.11
CA ALA A 21 -10.61 -1.58 14.53
C ALA A 21 -11.23 -1.94 15.89
N VAL A 22 -11.78 -3.14 16.04
CA VAL A 22 -12.36 -3.61 17.32
C VAL A 22 -11.32 -3.57 18.44
N LEU A 23 -10.10 -4.06 18.20
CA LEU A 23 -9.01 -4.02 19.17
C LEU A 23 -8.61 -2.58 19.56
N GLY A 24 -8.56 -1.66 18.60
CA GLY A 24 -8.24 -0.25 18.87
C GLY A 24 -9.30 0.47 19.72
N PHE A 25 -10.56 0.06 19.64
CA PHE A 25 -11.64 0.62 20.45
C PHE A 25 -11.79 -0.05 21.82
N THR A 26 -11.29 -1.27 21.98
CA THR A 26 -11.53 -2.07 23.17
C THR A 26 -10.24 -2.22 23.97
N ARG A 27 -10.21 -1.71 25.21
CA ARG A 27 -9.09 -1.92 26.14
C ARG A 27 -9.10 -3.34 26.71
N ILE A 28 -9.14 -4.35 25.85
CA ILE A 28 -9.18 -5.77 26.26
C ILE A 28 -7.85 -6.16 26.89
N LEU A 29 -6.74 -5.61 26.39
CA LEU A 29 -5.41 -5.82 26.95
C LEU A 29 -5.07 -4.69 27.92
N THR A 30 -5.21 -4.95 29.21
CA THR A 30 -4.97 -3.96 30.29
C THR A 30 -3.49 -3.76 30.61
N LEU A 31 -2.58 -4.56 30.02
CA LEU A 31 -1.15 -4.48 30.25
C LEU A 31 -0.47 -3.59 29.17
N PRO A 32 0.32 -2.58 29.55
CA PRO A 32 1.00 -1.68 28.59
C PRO A 32 1.92 -2.40 27.59
N LEU A 33 2.51 -3.53 28.01
CA LEU A 33 3.34 -4.34 27.12
C LEU A 33 2.50 -5.07 26.05
N ALA A 34 1.28 -5.43 26.42
CA ALA A 34 0.39 -6.19 25.56
C ALA A 34 -0.26 -5.29 24.49
N ASP A 35 -0.47 -4.02 24.80
CA ASP A 35 -0.86 -2.99 23.84
C ASP A 35 0.21 -2.79 22.74
N LYS A 36 1.48 -2.67 23.14
CA LYS A 36 2.60 -2.57 22.19
C LYS A 36 2.77 -3.82 21.33
N ALA A 37 2.57 -5.00 21.92
CA ALA A 37 2.59 -6.26 21.18
C ALA A 37 1.44 -6.34 20.17
N GLN A 38 0.25 -5.84 20.52
CA GLN A 38 -0.87 -5.71 19.59
C GLN A 38 -0.53 -4.81 18.41
N HIS A 39 0.06 -3.64 18.66
CA HIS A 39 0.51 -2.73 17.62
C HIS A 39 1.55 -3.38 16.69
N PHE A 40 2.57 -4.03 17.27
CA PHE A 40 3.59 -4.75 16.53
C PHE A 40 3.03 -5.88 15.66
N VAL A 41 2.26 -6.80 16.24
CA VAL A 41 1.71 -7.95 15.51
C VAL A 41 0.63 -7.51 14.53
N GLY A 42 -0.23 -6.58 14.94
CA GLY A 42 -1.34 -6.07 14.14
C GLY A 42 -0.88 -5.43 12.84
N PHE A 43 0.07 -4.49 12.92
CA PHE A 43 0.64 -3.83 11.75
C PHE A 43 1.59 -4.71 10.95
N GLY A 44 2.26 -5.66 11.61
CA GLY A 44 3.05 -6.68 10.92
C GLY A 44 2.20 -7.55 9.99
N VAL A 45 1.13 -8.14 10.52
CA VAL A 45 0.20 -8.95 9.72
C VAL A 45 -0.51 -8.10 8.67
N LEU A 46 -0.89 -6.86 8.99
CA LEU A 46 -1.48 -5.94 8.03
C LEU A 46 -0.54 -5.71 6.83
N GLY A 47 0.75 -5.45 7.07
CA GLY A 47 1.74 -5.27 6.00
C GLY A 47 1.87 -6.50 5.09
N VAL A 48 1.87 -7.70 5.66
CA VAL A 48 1.90 -8.96 4.90
C VAL A 48 0.65 -9.13 4.04
N LEU A 49 -0.52 -8.87 4.60
CA LEU A 49 -1.79 -8.98 3.88
C LEU A 49 -1.89 -7.96 2.74
N VAL A 50 -1.45 -6.72 2.98
CA VAL A 50 -1.36 -5.68 1.92
C VAL A 50 -0.43 -6.16 0.82
N PHE A 51 0.80 -6.58 1.16
CA PHE A 51 1.79 -7.04 0.19
C PHE A 51 1.27 -8.17 -0.69
N PHE A 52 0.65 -9.20 -0.09
CA PHE A 52 0.13 -10.35 -0.83
C PHE A 52 -1.26 -10.15 -1.44
N SER A 53 -1.95 -9.04 -1.15
CA SER A 53 -3.26 -8.74 -1.76
C SER A 53 -3.15 -8.40 -3.25
N PHE A 54 -1.98 -7.90 -3.67
CA PHE A 54 -1.69 -7.59 -5.06
C PHE A 54 -1.52 -8.88 -5.88
N GLN A 55 -2.02 -8.86 -7.12
CA GLN A 55 -1.92 -9.99 -8.04
C GLN A 55 -0.56 -10.01 -8.76
N ALA A 56 -0.15 -11.19 -9.23
CA ALA A 56 1.17 -11.42 -9.84
C ALA A 56 1.44 -10.63 -11.13
N ALA A 57 0.41 -10.01 -11.71
CA ALA A 57 0.51 -9.21 -12.93
C ALA A 57 1.00 -7.77 -12.70
N ILE A 58 1.14 -7.33 -11.43
CA ILE A 58 1.64 -5.98 -11.11
C ILE A 58 3.18 -6.04 -10.95
N PRO A 59 3.92 -5.10 -11.56
CA PRO A 59 5.37 -4.97 -11.37
C PRO A 59 5.73 -4.94 -9.89
N ARG A 60 6.77 -5.68 -9.50
CA ARG A 60 7.09 -5.88 -8.09
C ARG A 60 7.51 -4.56 -7.44
N ARG A 61 8.22 -3.70 -8.15
CA ARG A 61 8.55 -2.34 -7.68
C ARG A 61 7.29 -1.54 -7.36
N LYS A 62 6.25 -1.60 -8.21
CA LYS A 62 4.96 -0.93 -7.96
C LYS A 62 4.28 -1.51 -6.72
N VAL A 63 4.27 -2.83 -6.54
CA VAL A 63 3.73 -3.50 -5.33
C VAL A 63 4.44 -3.02 -4.06
N TRP A 64 5.78 -2.96 -4.07
CA TRP A 64 6.56 -2.47 -2.92
C TRP A 64 6.29 -1.02 -2.62
N THR A 65 6.30 -0.14 -3.63
CA THR A 65 6.00 1.29 -3.45
C THR A 65 4.61 1.48 -2.84
N LEU A 66 3.58 0.80 -3.36
CA LEU A 66 2.23 0.89 -2.83
C LEU A 66 2.13 0.35 -1.40
N THR A 67 2.80 -0.77 -1.12
CA THR A 67 2.81 -1.38 0.22
C THR A 67 3.51 -0.46 1.23
N ILE A 68 4.67 0.09 0.89
CA ILE A 68 5.42 1.01 1.76
C ILE A 68 4.60 2.28 2.00
N MET A 69 4.04 2.89 0.96
CA MET A 69 3.21 4.10 1.11
C MET A 69 1.97 3.85 1.97
N ALA A 70 1.29 2.72 1.76
CA ALA A 70 0.15 2.32 2.57
C ALA A 70 0.55 2.11 4.03
N MET A 71 1.68 1.46 4.30
CA MET A 71 2.13 1.21 5.66
C MET A 71 2.65 2.46 6.36
N LEU A 72 3.38 3.33 5.68
CA LEU A 72 3.79 4.64 6.22
C LEU A 72 2.56 5.43 6.69
N SER A 73 1.54 5.50 5.83
CA SER A 73 0.28 6.18 6.14
C SER A 73 -0.45 5.50 7.30
N ALA A 74 -0.62 4.17 7.25
CA ALA A 74 -1.37 3.43 8.27
C ALA A 74 -0.71 3.48 9.65
N CYS A 75 0.63 3.37 9.74
CA CYS A 75 1.37 3.39 11.00
C CYS A 75 1.17 4.71 11.77
N VAL A 76 1.06 5.83 11.08
CA VAL A 76 0.86 7.16 11.68
C VAL A 76 -0.63 7.48 11.85
N LEU A 77 -1.42 7.22 10.81
CA LEU A 77 -2.83 7.60 10.77
C LEU A 77 -3.66 6.81 11.79
N SER A 78 -3.30 5.56 12.07
CA SER A 78 -4.00 4.76 13.09
C SER A 78 -3.96 5.38 14.47
N GLU A 79 -2.79 5.88 14.91
CA GLU A 79 -2.64 6.56 16.19
C GLU A 79 -3.36 7.92 16.19
N ALA A 80 -3.26 8.65 15.08
CA ALA A 80 -4.01 9.91 14.91
C ALA A 80 -5.53 9.69 15.01
N MET A 81 -6.05 8.62 14.39
CA MET A 81 -7.46 8.26 14.46
C MET A 81 -7.86 7.78 15.85
N GLN A 82 -7.03 6.99 16.55
CA GLN A 82 -7.30 6.60 17.93
C GLN A 82 -7.42 7.82 18.85
N ARG A 83 -6.56 8.83 18.68
CA ARG A 83 -6.64 10.09 19.43
C ARG A 83 -7.93 10.87 19.12
N VAL A 84 -8.40 10.86 17.87
CA VAL A 84 -9.63 11.56 17.47
C VAL A 84 -10.87 10.82 17.99
N LEU A 85 -10.84 9.49 17.97
CA LEU A 85 -12.00 8.65 18.24
C LEU A 85 -12.12 8.22 19.71
N THR A 86 -11.05 8.36 20.49
CA THR A 86 -11.01 7.96 21.91
C THR A 86 -10.41 9.07 22.77
N THR A 87 -10.52 8.95 24.10
CA THR A 87 -9.89 9.88 25.06
C THR A 87 -8.41 9.56 25.32
N ARG A 88 -7.80 8.65 24.56
CA ARG A 88 -6.41 8.21 24.74
C ARG A 88 -5.42 9.28 24.21
N PRO A 89 -4.32 9.56 24.93
CA PRO A 89 -3.28 10.43 24.41
C PRO A 89 -2.56 9.78 23.23
N PHE A 90 -1.95 10.61 22.38
CA PHE A 90 -1.10 10.16 21.28
C PHE A 90 0.23 9.62 21.84
N GLU A 91 0.53 8.36 21.56
CA GLU A 91 1.74 7.68 22.05
C GLU A 91 2.71 7.35 20.91
N TRP A 92 3.86 8.05 20.89
CA TRP A 92 4.92 7.80 19.90
C TRP A 92 5.49 6.37 19.96
N SER A 93 5.41 5.71 21.12
CA SER A 93 5.85 4.33 21.25
C SER A 93 5.01 3.36 20.45
N ASP A 94 3.74 3.67 20.19
CA ASP A 94 2.84 2.79 19.47
C ASP A 94 3.00 2.95 17.96
N VAL A 95 3.25 4.18 17.52
CA VAL A 95 3.72 4.46 16.16
C VAL A 95 5.03 3.73 15.88
N ALA A 96 5.98 3.75 16.83
CA ALA A 96 7.22 3.00 16.69
C ALA A 96 6.99 1.48 16.65
N ALA A 97 6.10 0.95 17.49
CA ALA A 97 5.71 -0.46 17.46
C ALA A 97 5.06 -0.87 16.12
N ASN A 98 4.20 -0.02 15.56
CA ASN A 98 3.60 -0.21 14.24
C ASN A 98 4.69 -0.33 13.15
N PHE A 99 5.65 0.60 13.13
CA PHE A 99 6.75 0.59 12.17
C PHE A 99 7.66 -0.63 12.32
N MET A 100 8.02 -1.00 13.56
CA MET A 100 8.83 -2.18 13.82
C MET A 100 8.13 -3.46 13.38
N GLY A 101 6.82 -3.58 13.68
CA GLY A 101 6.00 -4.70 13.29
C GLY A 101 5.89 -4.83 11.77
N ALA A 102 5.48 -3.75 11.11
CA ALA A 102 5.36 -3.68 9.65
C ALA A 102 6.69 -4.01 8.97
N GLY A 103 7.81 -3.42 9.42
CA GLY A 103 9.13 -3.67 8.87
C GLY A 103 9.58 -5.13 9.02
N ALA A 104 9.46 -5.70 10.22
CA ALA A 104 9.86 -7.08 10.48
C ALA A 104 9.05 -8.09 9.65
N PHE A 105 7.74 -7.92 9.58
CA PHE A 105 6.87 -8.83 8.85
C PHE A 105 6.96 -8.62 7.32
N LEU A 106 7.17 -7.40 6.84
CA LEU A 106 7.46 -7.17 5.42
C LEU A 106 8.81 -7.77 5.01
N PHE A 107 9.81 -7.75 5.89
CA PHE A 107 11.07 -8.46 5.63
C PHE A 107 10.83 -9.97 5.50
N VAL A 108 10.02 -10.56 6.38
CA VAL A 108 9.59 -11.96 6.26
C VAL A 108 8.80 -12.20 4.96
N ALA A 109 7.90 -11.29 4.59
CA ALA A 109 7.14 -11.38 3.34
C ALA A 109 8.05 -11.33 2.11
N TRP A 110 9.08 -10.48 2.13
CA TRP A 110 10.10 -10.39 1.08
C TRP A 110 10.88 -11.70 0.96
N MET A 111 11.28 -12.30 2.07
CA MET A 111 11.93 -13.61 2.08
C MET A 111 10.98 -14.69 1.53
N ALA A 112 9.73 -14.74 2.00
CA ALA A 112 8.75 -15.71 1.52
C ALA A 112 8.50 -15.57 0.01
N ASP A 113 8.33 -14.35 -0.49
CA ASP A 113 8.18 -14.10 -1.92
C ASP A 113 9.39 -14.60 -2.73
N THR A 114 10.59 -14.36 -2.22
CA THR A 114 11.85 -14.69 -2.89
C THR A 114 12.19 -16.17 -2.87
N TRP A 115 11.83 -16.88 -1.80
CA TRP A 115 12.22 -18.27 -1.62
C TRP A 115 11.09 -19.26 -1.94
N ILE A 116 9.84 -18.82 -1.90
CA ILE A 116 8.66 -19.72 -1.99
C ILE A 116 7.84 -19.42 -3.24
N VAL A 117 7.63 -18.14 -3.56
CA VAL A 117 6.72 -17.72 -4.64
C VAL A 117 7.45 -17.69 -5.99
N GLN A 118 8.63 -17.07 -6.05
CA GLN A 118 9.41 -16.97 -7.30
C GLN A 118 9.85 -18.32 -7.88
N PRO A 119 10.40 -19.27 -7.10
CA PRO A 119 10.79 -20.56 -7.66
C PRO A 119 9.61 -21.36 -8.23
N ARG A 120 8.41 -21.19 -7.66
CA ARG A 120 7.18 -21.80 -8.14
C ARG A 120 6.64 -21.16 -9.42
N ALA A 121 6.96 -19.89 -9.66
CA ALA A 121 6.60 -19.17 -10.88
C ALA A 121 7.51 -19.52 -12.08
N GLY A 122 8.54 -20.35 -11.88
CA GLY A 122 9.40 -20.85 -12.97
C GLY A 122 10.42 -19.85 -13.50
N VAL A 123 10.66 -18.76 -12.78
CA VAL A 123 11.65 -17.74 -13.16
C VAL A 123 12.68 -17.60 -12.05
N SER A 124 13.97 -17.65 -12.39
CA SER A 124 15.02 -17.39 -11.41
C SER A 124 14.89 -15.97 -10.88
N GLY A 125 15.01 -15.77 -9.56
CA GLY A 125 14.80 -14.46 -8.94
C GLY A 125 15.60 -13.34 -9.63
N ALA A 126 16.83 -13.64 -10.06
CA ALA A 126 17.69 -12.71 -10.81
C ALA A 126 17.17 -12.34 -12.22
N GLN A 127 16.61 -13.29 -12.97
CA GLN A 127 15.99 -13.00 -14.28
C GLN A 127 14.72 -12.18 -14.14
N TYR A 128 13.97 -12.34 -13.05
CA TYR A 128 12.75 -11.57 -12.82
C TYR A 128 13.04 -10.08 -12.58
N TRP A 129 14.07 -9.77 -11.79
CA TRP A 129 14.48 -8.37 -11.53
C TRP A 129 14.94 -7.65 -12.79
N ALA A 130 15.68 -8.33 -13.67
CA ALA A 130 16.12 -7.76 -14.94
C ALA A 130 14.94 -7.47 -15.90
N LEU A 131 13.92 -8.34 -15.90
CA LEU A 131 12.72 -8.14 -16.72
C LEU A 131 11.82 -7.03 -16.16
N ASP A 132 11.65 -6.93 -14.83
CA ASP A 132 10.88 -5.86 -14.16
C ASP A 132 11.48 -4.48 -14.43
N ASP A 133 12.81 -4.35 -14.42
CA ASP A 133 13.49 -3.08 -14.72
C ASP A 133 13.29 -2.65 -16.17
N THR A 134 13.36 -3.61 -17.10
CA THR A 134 13.16 -3.36 -18.55
C THR A 134 11.70 -3.00 -18.87
N GLN A 135 10.74 -3.62 -18.17
CA GLN A 135 9.33 -3.30 -18.32
C GLN A 135 8.97 -1.97 -17.66
N ALA A 136 9.55 -1.65 -16.50
CA ALA A 136 9.34 -0.37 -15.83
C ALA A 136 9.93 0.81 -16.63
N SER A 137 11.07 0.63 -17.31
CA SER A 137 11.59 1.64 -18.25
C SER A 137 10.71 1.79 -19.47
N ALA A 138 10.17 0.71 -20.04
CA ALA A 138 9.26 0.78 -21.18
C ALA A 138 7.91 1.44 -20.83
N ASP A 139 7.35 1.14 -19.65
CA ASP A 139 6.14 1.80 -19.13
C ASP A 139 6.38 3.30 -18.90
N PHE A 140 7.58 3.68 -18.43
CA PHE A 140 7.95 5.08 -18.19
C PHE A 140 8.17 5.85 -19.51
N GLU A 141 8.83 5.23 -20.49
CA GLU A 141 9.01 5.83 -21.83
C GLU A 141 7.69 5.98 -22.60
N MET A 142 6.68 5.15 -22.33
CA MET A 142 5.34 5.30 -22.94
C MET A 142 4.44 6.33 -22.24
N ASP A 143 4.69 6.66 -20.96
CA ASP A 143 3.89 7.62 -20.17
C ASP A 143 4.33 9.08 -20.44
N ASP A 144 5.56 9.30 -20.90
CA ASP A 144 6.09 10.62 -21.28
C ASP A 144 5.63 11.09 -22.68
N GLY A 145 4.83 10.28 -23.40
CA GLY A 145 4.50 10.49 -24.81
C GLY A 145 3.11 11.08 -25.14
N ASP A 146 2.25 11.37 -24.16
CA ASP A 146 0.85 11.75 -24.43
C ASP A 146 0.31 12.93 -23.59
N PHE A 147 1.17 13.93 -23.33
CA PHE A 147 0.75 15.23 -22.78
C PHE A 147 1.00 16.37 -23.79
N ASP A 148 0.62 16.17 -25.05
CA ASP A 148 0.36 17.29 -25.96
C ASP A 148 -1.11 17.71 -25.77
N LEU A 149 -1.35 18.56 -24.77
CA LEU A 149 -2.58 19.33 -24.70
C LEU A 149 -2.59 20.32 -25.87
N GLU A 150 -3.31 19.97 -26.96
CA GLU A 150 -3.70 20.89 -28.02
C GLU A 150 -4.48 22.08 -27.40
N LEU A 151 -3.75 23.13 -27.07
CA LEU A 151 -4.25 24.38 -26.49
C LEU A 151 -4.95 25.29 -27.53
N ASP A 152 -5.03 24.86 -28.79
CA ASP A 152 -5.56 25.67 -29.89
C ASP A 152 -7.10 25.61 -30.04
N ASP A 153 -7.79 24.64 -29.43
CA ASP A 153 -9.25 24.49 -29.58
C ASP A 153 -10.09 25.24 -28.52
N ILE A 154 -9.47 25.92 -27.54
CA ILE A 154 -10.19 26.66 -26.47
C ILE A 154 -10.43 28.15 -26.80
N PHE A 155 -9.78 28.71 -27.82
CA PHE A 155 -10.07 30.08 -28.30
C PHE A 155 -10.78 30.06 -29.66
N VAL A 156 -12.01 29.53 -29.68
CA VAL A 156 -12.95 29.84 -30.78
C VAL A 156 -13.28 31.33 -30.71
N ALA A 157 -12.77 32.04 -31.71
CA ALA A 157 -12.94 33.47 -31.92
C ALA A 157 -14.41 33.89 -31.85
N SER A 158 -14.67 34.94 -31.07
CA SER A 158 -15.95 35.66 -31.07
C SER A 158 -16.30 36.10 -32.51
N PRO A 159 -17.52 35.81 -33.02
CA PRO A 159 -17.93 36.34 -34.31
C PRO A 159 -18.02 37.88 -34.24
N PRO A 160 -17.63 38.59 -35.32
CA PRO A 160 -17.69 40.06 -35.35
C PRO A 160 -19.14 40.56 -35.39
N PRO A 161 -19.41 41.77 -34.88
CA PRO A 161 -20.75 42.34 -34.82
C PRO A 161 -21.27 42.68 -36.21
N GLU A 162 -22.49 42.22 -36.53
CA GLU A 162 -23.21 42.61 -37.75
C GLU A 162 -23.51 44.12 -37.72
N SER A 163 -23.07 44.84 -38.77
CA SER A 163 -23.48 46.21 -39.04
C SER A 163 -24.71 46.19 -39.95
N ASN A 164 -25.81 46.81 -39.50
CA ASN A 164 -26.96 47.20 -40.32
C ASN A 164 -26.58 48.20 -41.43
#